data_AF-A0A368A069-F1
#
_entry.id   AF-A0A368A069-F1
#
_cell.length_a   1.000
_cell.length_b   1.000
_cell.length_c   1.000
_cell.angle_alpha   90.00
_cell.angle_beta   90.00
_cell.angle_gamma   90.00
#
_symmetry.space_group_name_H-M   'P 1'
#
loop_
_entity.id
_entity.type
_entity.pdbx_description
1 polymer ?
#
loop_
_entity_poly.entity_id
_entity_poly.type
_entity_poly.pdbx_seq_one_letter_code
_entity_poly.pdbx_strand_id
1 'polypeptide(L)'
;MQNMARIFFIGINSIFLAACGITSTTTLFKPGATHVQKQHDLDQCKIASLHSIPQAFTTVSTGGFYDLGDIQCYPIRQERMMCTRYGSGYTMPRYFSVDQNQGLRWRFMMECLQKKGYDIVNNLRACTTQEERSHAIAARTISAVTCNPDTQLDY
;
A
#
# COMPACT_ATOMS: atom_id res chain seq x y z
N MET A 1 -4.04 -20.35 -52.05
CA MET A 1 -3.22 -19.35 -51.34
C MET A 1 -4.09 -18.59 -50.35
N GLN A 2 -4.39 -19.16 -49.18
CA GLN A 2 -5.31 -18.50 -48.23
C GLN A 2 -5.15 -19.01 -46.78
N ASN A 3 -3.94 -19.34 -46.32
CA ASN A 3 -3.73 -19.92 -44.98
C ASN A 3 -2.58 -19.29 -44.16
N MET A 4 -2.10 -18.08 -44.50
CA MET A 4 -0.98 -17.44 -43.76
C MET A 4 -1.35 -16.18 -42.96
N ALA A 5 -2.59 -15.69 -43.03
CA ALA A 5 -2.94 -14.38 -42.42
C ALA A 5 -3.47 -14.45 -40.98
N ARG A 6 -3.62 -15.64 -40.37
CA ARG A 6 -4.24 -15.80 -39.04
C ARG A 6 -3.28 -16.11 -37.88
N ILE A 7 -2.01 -16.34 -38.17
CA ILE A 7 -1.03 -16.77 -37.15
C ILE A 7 -0.30 -15.57 -36.50
N PHE A 8 -0.40 -14.37 -37.08
CA PHE A 8 0.35 -13.20 -36.61
C PHE A 8 -0.31 -12.36 -35.50
N PHE A 9 -1.57 -12.63 -35.12
CA PHE A 9 -2.32 -11.75 -34.20
C PHE A 9 -2.44 -12.25 -32.74
N ILE A 10 -1.94 -13.46 -32.41
CA ILE A 10 -2.12 -14.05 -31.06
C ILE A 10 -0.83 -13.98 -30.21
N GLY A 11 0.27 -13.44 -30.74
CA GLY A 11 1.58 -13.46 -30.08
C GLY A 11 1.97 -12.23 -29.23
N ILE A 12 1.12 -11.20 -29.13
CA ILE A 12 1.55 -9.87 -28.59
C ILE A 12 0.94 -9.54 -27.21
N ASN A 13 -0.01 -10.32 -26.69
CA ASN A 13 -0.73 -9.97 -25.44
C ASN A 13 -0.09 -10.42 -24.11
N SER A 14 1.08 -11.08 -24.12
CA SER A 14 1.60 -11.75 -22.92
C SER A 14 2.73 -11.02 -22.16
N ILE A 15 3.06 -9.77 -22.48
CA ILE A 15 4.28 -9.11 -21.95
C ILE A 15 4.03 -8.00 -20.89
N PHE A 16 2.79 -7.68 -20.53
CA PHE A 16 2.51 -6.53 -19.63
C PHE A 16 2.10 -6.84 -18.18
N LEU A 17 2.20 -8.08 -17.70
CA LEU A 17 1.80 -8.45 -16.33
C LEU A 17 2.92 -8.40 -15.27
N ALA A 18 4.15 -8.03 -15.63
CA ALA A 18 5.29 -8.03 -14.69
C ALA A 18 5.62 -6.65 -14.08
N ALA A 19 4.73 -5.65 -14.18
CA ALA A 19 4.89 -4.39 -13.46
C ALA A 19 4.22 -4.46 -12.07
N CYS A 20 4.57 -5.48 -11.27
CA CYS A 20 4.30 -5.41 -9.84
C CYS A 20 5.31 -4.42 -9.26
N GLY A 21 4.83 -3.23 -8.90
CA GLY A 21 5.67 -2.12 -8.44
C GLY A 21 6.65 -2.56 -7.36
N ILE A 22 7.88 -2.05 -7.44
CA ILE A 22 8.92 -2.26 -6.44
C ILE A 22 8.37 -1.67 -5.13
N THR A 23 7.82 -2.52 -4.26
CA THR A 23 7.32 -2.08 -2.96
C THR A 23 8.54 -1.72 -2.13
N SER A 24 8.75 -0.42 -1.99
CA SER A 24 9.73 0.14 -1.06
C SER A 24 9.24 -0.19 0.35
N THR A 25 10.04 -0.94 1.10
CA THR A 25 9.66 -1.50 2.41
C THR A 25 10.61 -1.00 3.49
N THR A 26 10.14 -1.06 4.73
CA THR A 26 10.92 -0.75 5.93
C THR A 26 11.69 -1.99 6.36
N THR A 27 12.96 -1.84 6.75
CA THR A 27 13.77 -2.89 7.37
C THR A 27 14.26 -2.46 8.75
N LEU A 28 14.38 -3.43 9.65
CA LEU A 28 15.01 -3.26 10.95
C LEU A 28 16.44 -3.76 10.88
N PHE A 29 17.39 -2.84 10.87
CA PHE A 29 18.81 -3.16 10.86
C PHE A 29 19.38 -3.18 12.28
N LYS A 30 20.03 -4.28 12.63
CA LYS A 30 20.87 -4.39 13.82
C LYS A 30 21.94 -5.45 13.53
N PRO A 31 23.24 -5.12 13.63
CA PRO A 31 24.30 -6.07 13.28
C PRO A 31 24.18 -7.37 14.08
N GLY A 32 24.10 -8.51 13.38
CA GLY A 32 24.01 -9.83 14.01
C GLY A 32 22.66 -10.19 14.63
N ALA A 33 21.62 -9.35 14.49
CA ALA A 33 20.28 -9.73 14.93
C ALA A 33 19.66 -10.76 13.96
N THR A 34 19.15 -11.86 14.53
CA THR A 34 18.40 -12.87 13.75
C THR A 34 16.99 -12.38 13.43
N HIS A 35 16.36 -12.95 12.41
CA HIS A 35 14.96 -12.64 12.08
C HIS A 35 14.02 -12.87 13.27
N VAL A 36 14.22 -13.96 14.00
CA VAL A 36 13.42 -14.29 15.20
C VAL A 36 13.59 -13.23 16.28
N GLN A 37 14.83 -12.77 16.51
CA GLN A 37 15.09 -11.70 17.47
C GLN A 37 14.41 -10.39 17.07
N LYS A 38 14.48 -10.02 15.77
CA LYS A 38 13.81 -8.84 15.23
C LYS A 38 12.30 -8.90 15.45
N GLN A 39 11.67 -10.03 15.13
CA GLN A 39 10.22 -10.21 15.31
C GLN A 39 9.85 -10.11 16.80
N HIS A 40 10.58 -10.80 17.67
CA HIS A 40 10.33 -10.76 19.10
C HIS A 40 10.47 -9.33 19.68
N ASP A 41 11.51 -8.59 19.29
CA ASP A 41 11.72 -7.21 19.75
C ASP A 41 10.65 -6.25 19.20
N LEU A 42 10.22 -6.45 17.95
CA LEU A 42 9.11 -5.73 17.33
C LEU A 42 7.80 -5.98 18.09
N ASP A 43 7.47 -7.24 18.37
CA ASP A 43 6.26 -7.64 19.10
C ASP A 43 6.24 -7.03 20.50
N GLN A 44 7.36 -7.07 21.22
CA GLN A 44 7.48 -6.43 22.53
C GLN A 44 7.21 -4.92 22.46
N CYS A 45 7.77 -4.23 21.47
CA CYS A 45 7.54 -2.80 21.28
C CYS A 45 6.08 -2.50 20.87
N LYS A 46 5.47 -3.36 20.05
CA LYS A 46 4.06 -3.26 19.65
C LYS A 46 3.14 -3.42 20.85
N ILE A 47 3.35 -4.44 21.67
CA ILE A 47 2.60 -4.67 22.92
C ILE A 47 2.77 -3.48 23.88
N ALA A 48 4.00 -3.01 24.09
CA ALA A 48 4.25 -1.85 24.95
C ALA A 48 3.55 -0.57 24.44
N SER A 49 3.49 -0.38 23.11
CA SER A 49 2.76 0.74 22.51
C SER A 49 1.26 0.67 22.77
N LEU A 50 0.67 -0.54 22.73
CA LEU A 50 -0.75 -0.75 22.99
C LEU A 50 -1.11 -0.52 24.46
N HIS A 51 -0.22 -0.90 25.39
CA HIS A 51 -0.39 -0.62 26.81
C HIS A 51 -0.27 0.87 27.14
N SER A 52 0.65 1.58 26.51
CA SER A 52 0.93 2.99 26.82
C SER A 52 -0.03 3.95 26.11
N ILE A 53 -0.47 3.60 24.91
CA ILE A 53 -1.28 4.46 24.04
C ILE A 53 -2.49 3.64 23.55
N PRO A 54 -3.62 3.70 24.27
CA PRO A 54 -4.80 2.91 23.93
C PRO A 54 -5.38 3.31 22.57
N GLN A 55 -6.10 2.38 21.95
CA GLN A 55 -6.80 2.60 20.69
C GLN A 55 -7.93 3.62 20.88
N ALA A 56 -8.01 4.60 19.99
CA ALA A 56 -9.04 5.62 19.99
C ALA A 56 -9.74 5.65 18.62
N PHE A 57 -10.68 4.72 18.45
CA PHE A 57 -11.42 4.60 17.20
C PHE A 57 -12.47 5.70 17.08
N THR A 58 -12.49 6.37 15.94
CA THR A 58 -13.54 7.31 15.54
C THR A 58 -14.07 6.90 14.17
N THR A 59 -15.38 6.94 14.00
CA THR A 59 -16.00 6.73 12.69
C THR A 59 -15.93 8.04 11.90
N VAL A 60 -15.29 8.00 10.75
CA VAL A 60 -15.22 9.10 9.80
C VAL A 60 -16.19 8.83 8.65
N SER A 61 -16.92 9.85 8.24
CA SER A 61 -17.80 9.80 7.08
C SER A 61 -17.26 10.72 5.99
N THR A 62 -17.05 10.20 4.79
CA THR A 62 -16.95 11.05 3.59
C THR A 62 -18.37 11.24 3.09
N GLY A 63 -18.87 12.48 3.11
CA GLY A 63 -20.24 12.80 2.71
C GLY A 63 -20.61 12.21 1.36
N GLY A 64 -21.90 11.91 1.18
CA GLY A 64 -22.46 11.56 -0.10
C GLY A 64 -22.88 12.83 -0.84
N PHE A 65 -22.89 12.78 -2.17
CA PHE A 65 -23.46 13.85 -2.97
C PHE A 65 -24.31 13.27 -4.09
N TYR A 66 -25.32 14.05 -4.47
CA TYR A 66 -26.19 13.73 -5.58
C TYR A 66 -25.85 14.67 -6.73
N ASP A 67 -25.41 14.10 -7.85
CA ASP A 67 -25.26 14.83 -9.10
C ASP A 67 -26.58 14.75 -9.86
N LEU A 68 -27.20 15.91 -10.08
CA LEU A 68 -28.44 16.03 -10.83
C LEU A 68 -28.22 15.74 -12.32
N GLY A 69 -26.99 15.80 -12.84
CA GLY A 69 -26.68 15.66 -14.25
C GLY A 69 -27.22 16.81 -15.10
N ASP A 70 -26.93 16.76 -16.40
CA ASP A 70 -27.29 17.81 -17.35
C ASP A 70 -28.66 17.58 -17.98
N ILE A 71 -29.37 18.67 -18.27
CA ILE A 71 -30.60 18.63 -19.08
C ILE A 71 -30.24 19.05 -20.49
N GLN A 72 -30.46 18.16 -21.45
CA GLN A 72 -30.33 18.48 -22.87
C GLN A 72 -31.71 18.52 -23.51
N CYS A 73 -32.05 19.67 -24.08
CA CYS A 73 -33.30 19.87 -24.81
C CYS A 73 -33.04 19.90 -26.32
N TYR A 74 -33.88 19.21 -27.09
CA TYR A 74 -33.83 19.22 -28.54
C TYR A 74 -35.23 19.36 -29.16
N PRO A 75 -35.35 20.08 -30.28
CA PRO A 75 -36.63 20.24 -30.96
C PRO A 75 -37.02 18.93 -31.66
N ILE A 76 -38.25 18.46 -31.42
CA ILE A 76 -38.81 17.27 -32.09
C ILE A 76 -39.74 17.65 -33.25
N ARG A 77 -40.36 18.85 -33.21
CA ARG A 77 -41.14 19.52 -34.28
C ARG A 77 -41.13 21.03 -34.06
N GLN A 78 -41.58 21.82 -35.06
CA GLN A 78 -41.52 23.30 -35.09
C GLN A 78 -42.01 24.03 -33.81
N GLU A 79 -42.84 23.39 -32.98
CA GLU A 79 -43.38 23.99 -31.74
C GLU A 79 -43.21 23.10 -30.49
N ARG A 80 -42.44 22.00 -30.58
CA ARG A 80 -42.26 21.06 -29.46
C ARG A 80 -40.79 20.80 -29.18
N MET A 81 -40.37 21.04 -27.94
CA MET A 81 -39.07 20.63 -27.40
C MET A 81 -39.22 19.39 -26.52
N MET A 82 -38.27 18.45 -26.64
CA MET A 82 -38.07 17.35 -25.69
C MET A 82 -36.82 17.64 -24.87
N CYS A 83 -36.92 17.52 -23.55
CA CYS A 83 -35.79 17.65 -22.64
C CYS A 83 -35.55 16.30 -21.96
N THR A 84 -34.33 15.80 -22.08
CA THR A 84 -33.89 14.56 -21.41
C THR A 84 -32.75 14.89 -20.47
N ARG A 85 -32.78 14.29 -19.27
CA ARG A 85 -31.71 14.41 -18.27
C ARG A 85 -30.71 13.28 -18.47
N TYR A 86 -29.43 13.62 -18.56
CA TYR A 86 -28.33 12.67 -18.75
C TYR A 86 -27.30 12.82 -17.63
N GLY A 87 -26.66 11.72 -17.26
CA GLY A 87 -25.53 11.74 -16.31
C GLY A 87 -25.90 11.92 -14.84
N SER A 88 -27.18 11.84 -14.44
CA SER A 88 -27.55 11.91 -13.02
C SER A 88 -27.03 10.70 -12.26
N GLY A 89 -26.45 10.91 -11.08
CA GLY A 89 -25.85 9.86 -10.27
C GLY A 89 -25.83 10.18 -8.79
N TYR A 90 -25.91 9.15 -7.97
CA TYR A 90 -25.75 9.27 -6.53
C TYR A 90 -24.44 8.63 -6.09
N THR A 91 -23.58 9.41 -5.45
CA THR A 91 -22.39 8.88 -4.77
C THR A 91 -22.75 8.66 -3.30
N MET A 92 -22.82 7.39 -2.90
CA MET A 92 -23.11 7.03 -1.50
C MET A 92 -21.99 7.49 -0.55
N PRO A 93 -22.34 7.95 0.67
CA PRO A 93 -21.33 8.24 1.69
C PRO A 93 -20.56 6.97 2.04
N ARG A 94 -19.27 7.13 2.34
CA ARG A 94 -18.43 6.04 2.87
C ARG A 94 -18.20 6.28 4.34
N TYR A 95 -18.28 5.21 5.12
CA TYR A 95 -17.99 5.21 6.56
C TYR A 95 -16.83 4.28 6.82
N PHE A 96 -15.86 4.72 7.60
CA PHE A 96 -14.74 3.90 8.01
C PHE A 96 -14.26 4.30 9.41
N SER A 97 -13.72 3.33 10.13
CA SER A 97 -13.15 3.54 11.46
C SER A 97 -11.68 3.87 11.35
N VAL A 98 -11.26 4.97 11.97
CA VAL A 98 -9.87 5.40 12.04
C VAL A 98 -9.45 5.42 13.50
N ASP A 99 -8.30 4.81 13.80
CA ASP A 99 -7.67 4.98 15.10
C ASP A 99 -6.84 6.26 15.11
N GLN A 100 -7.31 7.26 15.85
CA GLN A 100 -6.67 8.56 15.94
C GLN A 100 -5.28 8.49 16.57
N ASN A 101 -5.03 7.46 17.39
CA ASN A 101 -3.77 7.28 18.10
C ASN A 101 -2.76 6.37 17.35
N GLN A 102 -3.12 5.86 16.16
CA GLN A 102 -2.25 4.95 15.41
C GLN A 102 -0.86 5.56 15.16
N GLY A 103 -0.80 6.84 14.78
CA GLY A 103 0.46 7.53 14.53
C GLY A 103 1.33 7.69 15.79
N LEU A 104 0.72 7.89 16.96
CA LEU A 104 1.44 7.98 18.23
C LEU A 104 2.00 6.61 18.64
N ARG A 105 1.22 5.54 18.48
CA ARG A 105 1.71 4.17 18.70
C ARG A 105 2.87 3.81 17.80
N TRP A 106 2.78 4.17 16.52
CA TRP A 106 3.88 3.98 15.58
C TRP A 106 5.15 4.68 16.08
N ARG A 107 5.08 5.97 16.44
CA ARG A 107 6.25 6.70 16.97
C ARG A 107 6.84 6.06 18.23
N PHE A 108 5.99 5.65 19.18
CA PHE A 108 6.43 4.94 20.37
C PHE A 108 7.16 3.64 20.03
N MET A 109 6.62 2.86 19.10
CA MET A 109 7.23 1.62 18.65
C MET A 109 8.60 1.88 18.00
N MET A 110 8.73 2.90 17.16
CA MET A 110 10.01 3.28 16.55
C MET A 110 11.05 3.67 17.60
N GLU A 111 10.67 4.49 18.60
CA GLU A 111 11.56 4.87 19.70
C GLU A 111 11.97 3.66 20.55
N CYS A 112 11.05 2.73 20.81
CA CYS A 112 11.33 1.49 21.52
C CYS A 112 12.37 0.63 20.78
N LEU A 113 12.23 0.50 19.46
CA LEU A 113 13.18 -0.22 18.62
C LEU A 113 14.55 0.48 18.58
N GLN A 114 14.59 1.80 18.46
CA GLN A 114 15.83 2.58 18.53
C GLN A 114 16.55 2.40 19.87
N LYS A 115 15.83 2.41 20.99
CA LYS A 115 16.39 2.12 22.32
C LYS A 115 16.95 0.70 22.45
N LYS A 116 16.39 -0.27 21.71
CA LYS A 116 16.92 -1.63 21.58
C LYS A 116 18.12 -1.72 20.63
N GLY A 117 18.54 -0.61 20.02
CA GLY A 117 19.70 -0.53 19.12
C GLY A 117 19.40 -0.92 17.68
N TYR A 118 18.14 -0.75 17.24
CA TYR A 118 17.76 -0.92 15.84
C TYR A 118 17.83 0.39 15.07
N ASP A 119 18.44 0.32 13.89
CA ASP A 119 18.35 1.35 12.87
C ASP A 119 17.21 1.00 11.91
N ILE A 120 16.36 1.98 11.63
CA ILE A 120 15.17 1.79 10.81
C ILE A 120 15.47 2.37 9.44
N VAL A 121 15.61 1.50 8.44
CA VAL A 121 15.92 1.93 7.08
C VAL A 121 14.66 1.81 6.25
N ASN A 122 14.19 2.96 5.77
CA ASN A 122 13.03 3.05 4.91
C ASN A 122 13.46 2.99 3.44
N ASN A 123 12.50 2.70 2.57
CA ASN A 123 12.64 2.78 1.13
C ASN A 123 13.64 1.80 0.49
N LEU A 124 13.93 0.67 1.15
CA LEU A 124 14.67 -0.40 0.50
C LEU A 124 13.74 -1.26 -0.33
N ARG A 125 14.20 -1.70 -1.51
CA ARG A 125 13.49 -2.72 -2.26
C ARG A 125 13.57 -4.05 -1.51
N ALA A 126 12.55 -4.89 -1.63
CA ALA A 126 12.64 -6.28 -1.22
C ALA A 126 13.83 -6.99 -1.91
N CYS A 127 14.56 -7.84 -1.17
CA CYS A 127 15.55 -8.72 -1.78
C CYS A 127 14.84 -9.72 -2.71
N THR A 128 15.37 -9.91 -3.92
CA THR A 128 14.72 -10.76 -4.95
C THR A 128 15.30 -12.16 -5.00
N THR A 129 16.59 -12.31 -4.69
CA THR A 129 17.29 -13.59 -4.69
C THR A 129 17.72 -13.98 -3.28
N GLN A 130 17.91 -15.29 -3.07
CA GLN A 130 18.39 -15.82 -1.78
C GLN A 130 19.82 -15.37 -1.46
N GLU A 131 20.65 -15.19 -2.48
CA GLU A 131 22.02 -14.65 -2.36
C GLU A 131 21.97 -13.19 -1.88
N GLU A 132 21.11 -12.37 -2.47
CA GLU A 132 20.95 -10.98 -2.04
C GLU A 132 20.47 -10.89 -0.60
N ARG A 133 19.53 -11.77 -0.21
CA ARG A 133 19.03 -11.88 1.15
C ARG A 133 20.14 -12.29 2.13
N SER A 134 20.97 -13.27 1.79
CA SER A 134 22.05 -13.72 2.68
C SER A 134 23.12 -12.64 2.86
N HIS A 135 23.46 -11.89 1.80
CA HIS A 135 24.33 -10.73 1.88
C HIS A 135 23.76 -9.63 2.79
N ALA A 136 22.47 -9.29 2.64
CA ALA A 136 21.81 -8.28 3.46
C ALA A 136 21.73 -8.69 4.95
N ILE A 137 21.50 -9.98 5.25
CA ILE A 137 21.50 -10.50 6.62
C ILE A 137 22.90 -10.50 7.24
N ALA A 138 23.93 -10.78 6.45
CA ALA A 138 25.32 -10.79 6.90
C ALA A 138 25.93 -9.38 7.08
N ALA A 139 25.23 -8.33 6.63
CA ALA A 139 25.69 -6.96 6.70
C ALA A 139 26.00 -6.53 8.15
N ARG A 140 27.17 -5.91 8.33
CA ARG A 140 27.63 -5.39 9.64
C ARG A 140 27.41 -3.89 9.78
N THR A 141 27.13 -3.20 8.68
CA THR A 141 26.84 -1.77 8.64
C THR A 141 25.58 -1.52 7.82
N ILE A 142 24.86 -0.43 8.13
CA ILE A 142 23.66 -0.02 7.40
C ILE A 142 23.97 0.19 5.91
N SER A 143 25.10 0.82 5.60
CA SER A 143 25.51 1.14 4.22
C SER A 143 25.74 -0.09 3.35
N ALA A 144 25.95 -1.26 3.94
CA ALA A 144 26.10 -2.52 3.23
C ALA A 144 24.75 -3.20 2.92
N VAL A 145 23.64 -2.69 3.48
CA VAL A 145 22.29 -3.21 3.23
C VAL A 145 21.71 -2.54 2.00
N THR A 146 21.69 -3.27 0.87
CA THR A 146 21.17 -2.78 -0.41
C THR A 146 19.72 -3.15 -0.69
N CYS A 147 19.18 -4.13 0.05
CA CYS A 147 17.80 -4.59 -0.05
C CYS A 147 17.24 -4.95 1.33
N ASN A 148 15.92 -5.06 1.43
CA ASN A 148 15.21 -5.46 2.63
C ASN A 148 15.10 -7.00 2.72
N PRO A 149 15.80 -7.65 3.67
CA PRO A 149 15.68 -9.09 3.90
C PRO A 149 14.48 -9.47 4.80
N ASP A 150 13.84 -8.47 5.40
CA ASP A 150 12.82 -8.58 6.45
C ASP A 150 11.40 -8.31 5.92
N THR A 151 11.11 -8.72 4.68
CA THR A 151 9.76 -8.59 4.08
C THR A 151 8.70 -9.42 4.80
N GLN A 152 9.11 -10.30 5.71
CA GLN A 152 8.26 -11.20 6.48
C GLN A 152 7.98 -10.71 7.91
N LEU A 153 8.51 -9.56 8.32
CA LEU A 153 8.18 -8.98 9.62
C LEU A 153 6.76 -8.42 9.62
N ASP A 154 6.03 -8.68 10.70
CA ASP A 154 4.66 -8.19 10.90
C ASP A 154 4.65 -6.80 11.54
N TYR A 155 4.80 -5.76 10.70
CA TYR A 155 4.73 -4.35 11.10
C TYR A 155 3.33 -3.97 11.60
#